data_AF-A0A6L8HE75-F1
#
_entry.id   AF-A0A6L8HE75-F1
#
_cell.length_a   1.000
_cell.length_b   1.000
_cell.length_c   1.000
_cell.angle_alpha   90.00
_cell.angle_beta   90.00
_cell.angle_gamma   90.00
#
_symmetry.space_group_name_H-M   'P 1'
#
loop_
_entity.id
_entity.type
_entity.pdbx_description
1 polymer ?
#
loop_
_entity_poly.entity_id
_entity_poly.type
_entity_poly.pdbx_seq_one_letter_code
_entity_poly.pdbx_strand_id
1 'polypeptide(L)'
;MDNPRVAPRAASPDASSAECSGDLFGGLPDGPGVQDRVSGVQTFPLNPGRPSDIFRVCHPPPRSLPIEPRLEKRLAATEERFQVIERELSDPAVVRDPGRLRELGRERAALATAVGAGRQLAALEAEMAGAKEVYAESGDPEMRVLAGEEIAALEGRLEEAAARLRAALVPPDPMEDRPAVVEIRAGTG
;
A
#
# COMPACT_ATOMS: atom_id res chain seq x y z
N MET A 1 -12.18 -39.31 33.03
CA MET A 1 -11.09 -38.80 32.16
C MET A 1 -11.68 -37.62 31.43
N ASP A 2 -11.71 -36.51 32.18
CA ASP A 2 -12.64 -35.42 32.02
C ASP A 2 -11.97 -34.27 31.27
N ASN A 3 -12.66 -33.80 30.24
CA ASN A 3 -12.25 -32.71 29.37
C ASN A 3 -12.82 -31.39 29.91
N PRO A 4 -12.00 -30.44 30.40
CA PRO A 4 -12.53 -29.18 30.90
C PRO A 4 -12.76 -28.18 29.76
N ARG A 5 -14.04 -27.83 29.59
CA ARG A 5 -14.54 -26.67 28.83
C ARG A 5 -13.87 -25.38 29.29
N VAL A 6 -13.30 -24.62 28.37
CA VAL A 6 -12.85 -23.24 28.60
C VAL A 6 -14.03 -22.29 28.43
N ALA A 7 -14.35 -21.54 29.49
CA ALA A 7 -15.38 -20.50 29.55
C ALA A 7 -14.84 -19.12 29.09
N PRO A 8 -15.71 -18.18 28.68
CA PRO A 8 -15.31 -16.87 28.16
C PRO A 8 -14.92 -15.87 29.26
N ARG A 9 -13.92 -15.03 28.99
CA ARG A 9 -13.51 -13.92 29.88
C ARG A 9 -14.51 -12.77 29.80
N ALA A 10 -15.21 -12.54 30.91
CA ALA A 10 -16.06 -11.38 31.15
C ALA A 10 -15.23 -10.11 31.43
N ALA A 11 -15.86 -8.98 31.11
CA ALA A 11 -15.46 -7.63 31.46
C ALA A 11 -15.38 -7.40 32.98
N SER A 12 -14.61 -6.40 33.38
CA SER A 12 -14.78 -5.74 34.69
C SER A 12 -14.47 -4.23 34.60
N PRO A 13 -15.09 -3.42 35.47
CA PRO A 13 -15.42 -2.02 35.21
C PRO A 13 -14.69 -1.02 36.13
N ASP A 14 -14.88 0.26 35.81
CA ASP A 14 -14.99 1.47 36.64
C ASP A 14 -14.32 1.52 38.02
N ALA A 15 -13.54 2.58 38.26
CA ALA A 15 -13.96 3.69 39.14
C ALA A 15 -12.85 4.71 39.35
N SER A 16 -13.26 5.99 39.45
CA SER A 16 -12.88 6.94 40.51
C SER A 16 -12.49 8.32 39.94
N SER A 17 -13.45 9.22 39.72
CA SER A 17 -13.98 10.20 40.69
C SER A 17 -13.28 11.55 40.60
N ALA A 18 -13.96 12.54 40.04
CA ALA A 18 -13.86 13.94 40.47
C ALA A 18 -15.18 14.64 40.13
N GLU A 19 -15.78 15.19 41.17
CA GLU A 19 -17.12 15.73 41.27
C GLU A 19 -17.21 17.11 40.60
N CYS A 20 -18.41 17.47 40.13
CA CYS A 20 -18.90 18.84 40.29
C CYS A 20 -20.43 18.82 40.13
N SER A 21 -21.11 18.78 41.27
CA SER A 21 -22.52 19.08 41.41
C SER A 21 -22.81 20.52 40.99
N GLY A 22 -23.99 20.76 40.43
CA GLY A 22 -24.48 22.11 40.20
C GLY A 22 -25.58 22.18 39.17
N ASP A 23 -26.77 21.70 39.51
CA ASP A 23 -28.00 22.29 39.00
C ASP A 23 -27.92 23.81 39.12
N LEU A 24 -28.27 24.54 38.05
CA LEU A 24 -29.03 25.80 38.08
C LEU A 24 -29.01 26.45 36.68
N PHE A 25 -30.22 26.81 36.23
CA PHE A 25 -30.51 27.73 35.11
C PHE A 25 -30.17 27.19 33.70
N GLY A 26 -31.10 27.03 32.77
CA GLY A 26 -32.37 27.73 32.61
C GLY A 26 -32.49 28.11 31.13
N GLY A 27 -33.65 27.85 30.54
CA GLY A 27 -34.05 28.47 29.28
C GLY A 27 -33.56 27.75 28.03
N LEU A 28 -34.42 26.88 27.51
CA LEU A 28 -34.64 26.80 26.07
C LEU A 28 -35.11 28.19 25.59
N PRO A 29 -34.52 28.76 24.53
CA PRO A 29 -35.36 29.54 23.63
C PRO A 29 -35.36 28.93 22.23
N ASP A 30 -36.58 28.66 21.78
CA ASP A 30 -36.97 28.60 20.39
C ASP A 30 -36.44 29.84 19.64
N GLY A 31 -35.72 29.64 18.53
CA GLY A 31 -35.28 30.74 17.65
C GLY A 31 -34.43 30.26 16.47
N PRO A 32 -34.56 30.87 15.28
CA PRO A 32 -34.63 30.14 14.02
C PRO A 32 -33.26 29.79 13.44
N GLY A 33 -33.18 28.62 12.78
CA GLY A 33 -32.10 28.30 11.86
C GLY A 33 -32.03 29.33 10.73
N VAL A 34 -31.04 30.21 10.80
CA VAL A 34 -30.70 31.12 9.71
C VAL A 34 -29.88 30.33 8.70
N GLN A 35 -30.55 29.91 7.63
CA GLN A 35 -29.87 29.57 6.38
C GLN A 35 -29.41 30.88 5.76
N ASP A 36 -28.11 31.17 5.84
CA ASP A 36 -27.53 32.23 5.03
C ASP A 36 -27.44 31.74 3.58
N ARG A 37 -28.23 32.35 2.69
CA ARG A 37 -28.39 31.94 1.28
C ARG A 37 -27.38 32.60 0.33
N VAL A 38 -26.37 33.30 0.83
CA VAL A 38 -25.40 33.99 -0.02
C VAL A 38 -24.02 33.35 0.18
N SER A 39 -23.63 32.54 -0.80
CA SER A 39 -22.46 31.64 -0.83
C SER A 39 -22.68 30.32 -0.07
N GLY A 40 -22.78 29.21 -0.82
CA GLY A 40 -22.98 27.85 -0.30
C GLY A 40 -21.78 27.29 0.46
N VAL A 41 -21.27 28.02 1.44
CA VAL A 41 -20.22 27.58 2.34
C VAL A 41 -20.90 27.07 3.60
N GLN A 42 -20.97 25.75 3.75
CA GLN A 42 -21.33 25.16 5.03
C GLN A 42 -20.19 25.44 6.02
N THR A 43 -20.40 26.37 6.94
CA THR A 43 -19.52 26.56 8.09
C THR A 43 -19.81 25.47 9.10
N PHE A 44 -19.00 24.42 9.08
CA PHE A 44 -18.98 23.43 10.16
C PHE A 44 -18.36 24.06 11.41
N PRO A 45 -18.92 23.84 12.61
CA PRO A 45 -18.30 24.28 13.84
C PRO A 45 -16.96 23.54 14.00
N LEU A 46 -15.88 24.32 14.12
CA LEU A 46 -14.55 23.81 14.47
C LEU A 46 -14.65 23.02 15.78
N ASN A 47 -14.36 21.72 15.71
CA ASN A 47 -14.31 20.86 16.88
C ASN A 47 -13.12 21.31 17.77
N PRO A 48 -13.32 21.68 19.04
CA PRO A 48 -12.23 22.02 19.94
C PRO A 48 -11.59 20.71 20.45
N GLY A 49 -10.78 20.07 19.60
CA GLY A 49 -10.17 18.77 19.88
C GLY A 49 -8.72 18.68 19.43
N ARG A 50 -7.83 18.67 20.43
CA ARG A 50 -6.38 18.34 20.46
C ARG A 50 -5.42 19.20 19.58
N PRO A 51 -4.42 19.86 20.20
CA PRO A 51 -3.49 20.75 19.50
C PRO A 51 -2.48 20.05 18.55
N SER A 52 -2.39 18.71 18.56
CA SER A 52 -1.42 17.99 17.71
C SER A 52 -1.92 17.66 16.29
N ASP A 53 -3.20 17.88 15.98
CA ASP A 53 -3.81 17.46 14.71
C ASP A 53 -3.86 18.56 13.62
N ILE A 54 -3.19 19.70 13.85
CA ILE A 54 -3.23 20.87 12.94
C ILE A 54 -2.48 20.63 11.61
N PHE A 55 -1.65 19.59 11.52
CA PHE A 55 -0.93 19.21 10.30
C PHE A 55 -1.21 17.75 9.92
N ARG A 56 -2.48 17.33 9.89
CA ARG A 56 -2.81 16.16 9.07
C ARG A 56 -2.73 16.58 7.60
N VAL A 57 -1.52 16.57 7.05
CA VAL A 57 -1.34 16.47 5.61
C VAL A 57 -2.19 15.28 5.20
N CYS A 58 -3.25 15.52 4.43
CA CYS A 58 -3.94 14.48 3.70
C CYS A 58 -2.90 13.88 2.75
N HIS A 59 -2.10 12.94 3.23
CA HIS A 59 -1.33 12.06 2.38
C HIS A 59 -2.40 11.16 1.75
N PRO A 60 -2.75 11.34 0.46
CA PRO A 60 -3.62 10.38 -0.20
C PRO A 60 -2.96 9.00 -0.07
N PRO A 61 -3.70 7.94 0.28
CA PRO A 61 -3.11 6.61 0.31
C PRO A 61 -2.49 6.32 -1.06
N PRO A 62 -1.28 5.73 -1.12
CA PRO A 62 -0.61 5.47 -2.38
C PRO A 62 -1.55 4.67 -3.30
N ARG A 63 -1.70 5.14 -4.56
CA ARG A 63 -2.65 4.57 -5.53
C ARG A 63 -2.15 3.25 -6.13
N SER A 64 -0.98 2.77 -5.73
CA SER A 64 -0.47 1.46 -6.12
C SER A 64 -1.25 0.35 -5.42
N LEU A 65 -2.31 -0.10 -6.08
CA LEU A 65 -2.93 -1.39 -5.78
C LEU A 65 -1.84 -2.48 -5.71
N PRO A 66 -1.98 -3.47 -4.80
CA PRO A 66 -1.10 -4.63 -4.76
C PRO A 66 -0.96 -5.22 -6.16
N ILE A 67 0.24 -5.72 -6.50
CA ILE A 67 0.49 -6.30 -7.82
C ILE A 67 -0.62 -7.31 -8.11
N GLU A 68 -1.25 -7.21 -9.28
CA GLU A 68 -2.32 -8.12 -9.62
C GLU A 68 -1.81 -9.57 -9.54
N PRO A 69 -2.61 -10.52 -9.00
CA PRO A 69 -2.15 -11.90 -8.75
C PRO A 69 -1.72 -12.63 -10.03
N ARG A 70 -2.15 -12.13 -11.21
CA ARG A 70 -1.69 -12.62 -12.50
C ARG A 70 -0.25 -12.20 -12.80
N LEU A 71 0.13 -10.97 -12.46
CA LEU A 71 1.48 -10.46 -12.66
C LEU A 71 2.46 -11.14 -11.72
N GLU A 72 2.08 -11.37 -10.46
CA GLU A 72 2.89 -12.12 -9.49
C GLU A 72 3.25 -13.52 -10.02
N LYS A 73 2.26 -14.25 -10.55
CA LYS A 73 2.50 -15.57 -11.17
C LYS A 73 3.45 -15.49 -12.37
N ARG A 74 3.34 -14.44 -13.18
CA ARG A 74 4.23 -14.23 -14.34
C ARG A 74 5.66 -13.89 -13.89
N LEU A 75 5.81 -13.08 -12.85
CA LEU A 75 7.10 -12.78 -12.25
C LEU A 75 7.75 -14.05 -11.70
N ALA A 76 7.01 -14.85 -10.93
CA ALA A 76 7.51 -16.11 -10.38
C ALA A 76 7.98 -17.08 -11.48
N ALA A 77 7.21 -17.23 -12.57
CA ALA A 77 7.63 -18.05 -13.71
C ALA A 77 8.89 -17.49 -14.42
N THR A 78 8.99 -16.17 -14.51
CA THR A 78 10.15 -15.47 -15.10
C THR A 78 11.40 -15.69 -14.23
N GLU A 79 11.27 -15.61 -12.91
CA GLU A 79 12.34 -15.87 -11.96
C GLU A 79 12.79 -17.31 -11.95
N GLU A 80 11.85 -18.27 -12.00
CA GLU A 80 12.17 -19.69 -12.10
C GLU A 80 12.98 -19.97 -13.38
N ARG A 81 12.53 -19.44 -14.52
CA ARG A 81 13.25 -19.58 -15.79
C ARG A 81 14.64 -18.95 -15.72
N PHE A 82 14.75 -17.76 -15.11
CA PHE A 82 16.04 -17.09 -14.92
C PHE A 82 17.01 -17.95 -14.08
N GLN A 83 16.54 -18.56 -13.00
CA GLN A 83 17.35 -19.45 -12.16
C GLN A 83 17.80 -20.70 -12.91
N VAL A 84 16.93 -21.29 -13.75
CA VAL A 84 17.29 -22.43 -14.59
C VAL A 84 18.41 -22.05 -15.57
N ILE A 85 18.29 -20.91 -16.25
CA ILE A 85 19.32 -20.41 -17.17
C ILE A 85 20.64 -20.16 -16.45
N GLU A 86 20.61 -19.55 -15.25
CA GLU A 86 21.83 -19.33 -14.45
C GLU A 86 22.51 -20.65 -14.05
N ARG A 87 21.73 -21.71 -13.76
CA ARG A 87 22.27 -23.05 -13.52
C ARG A 87 22.87 -23.66 -14.78
N GLU A 88 22.18 -23.56 -15.93
CA GLU A 88 22.70 -24.04 -17.21
C GLU A 88 24.00 -23.31 -17.61
N LEU A 89 24.07 -21.99 -17.40
CA LEU A 89 25.27 -21.18 -17.65
C LEU A 89 26.44 -21.55 -16.72
N SER A 90 26.15 -22.15 -15.57
CA SER A 90 27.18 -22.65 -14.64
C SER A 90 27.74 -24.02 -15.06
N ASP A 91 27.13 -24.71 -16.02
CA ASP A 91 27.60 -26.00 -16.51
C ASP A 91 28.83 -25.82 -17.46
N PRO A 92 29.98 -26.43 -17.16
CA PRO A 92 31.16 -26.36 -18.03
C PRO A 92 30.92 -26.93 -19.44
N ALA A 93 29.93 -27.81 -19.64
CA ALA A 93 29.56 -28.30 -20.97
C ALA A 93 28.95 -27.18 -21.85
N VAL A 94 28.13 -26.31 -21.25
CA VAL A 94 27.51 -25.16 -21.92
C VAL A 94 28.54 -24.07 -22.21
N VAL A 95 29.45 -23.81 -21.27
CA VAL A 95 30.53 -22.82 -21.45
C VAL A 95 31.46 -23.19 -22.62
N ARG A 96 31.63 -24.49 -22.88
CA ARG A 96 32.43 -25.02 -23.99
C ARG A 96 31.74 -24.95 -25.35
N ASP A 97 30.43 -24.67 -25.40
CA ASP A 97 29.66 -24.44 -26.62
C ASP A 97 29.31 -22.95 -26.78
N PRO A 98 30.04 -22.21 -27.64
CA PRO A 98 29.78 -20.78 -27.88
C PRO A 98 28.38 -20.49 -28.43
N GLY A 99 27.74 -21.44 -29.12
CA GLY A 99 26.40 -21.28 -29.65
C GLY A 99 25.36 -21.26 -28.52
N ARG A 100 25.39 -22.30 -27.68
CA ARG A 100 24.50 -22.43 -26.52
C ARG A 100 24.71 -21.30 -25.51
N LEU A 101 25.96 -20.91 -25.27
CA LEU A 101 26.30 -19.81 -24.38
C LEU A 101 25.69 -18.47 -24.84
N ARG A 102 25.72 -18.18 -26.15
CA ARG A 102 25.13 -16.95 -26.71
C ARG A 102 23.61 -16.96 -26.61
N GLU A 103 22.99 -18.11 -26.86
CA GLU A 103 21.54 -18.28 -26.78
C GLU A 103 21.04 -18.04 -25.35
N LEU A 104 21.61 -18.75 -24.37
CA LEU A 104 21.28 -18.58 -22.96
C LEU A 104 21.62 -17.19 -22.44
N GLY A 105 22.72 -16.59 -22.89
CA GLY A 105 23.08 -15.22 -22.54
C GLY A 105 22.05 -14.18 -23.01
N ARG A 106 21.51 -14.34 -24.23
CA ARG A 106 20.43 -13.48 -24.74
C ARG A 106 19.13 -13.67 -23.98
N GLU A 107 18.77 -14.92 -23.70
CA GLU A 107 17.57 -15.23 -22.93
C GLU A 107 17.66 -14.66 -21.52
N ARG A 108 18.81 -14.85 -20.85
CA ARG A 108 19.08 -14.24 -19.55
C ARG A 108 18.93 -12.73 -19.59
N ALA A 109 19.53 -12.07 -20.57
CA ALA A 109 19.48 -10.61 -20.67
C ALA A 109 18.05 -10.09 -20.84
N ALA A 110 17.21 -10.81 -21.59
CA ALA A 110 15.79 -10.47 -21.75
C ALA A 110 15.01 -10.58 -20.43
N LEU A 111 15.27 -11.63 -19.64
CA LEU A 111 14.58 -11.85 -18.36
C LEU A 111 15.17 -11.01 -17.20
N ALA A 112 16.44 -10.62 -17.29
CA ALA A 112 17.16 -9.89 -16.23
C ALA A 112 16.47 -8.57 -15.86
N THR A 113 15.91 -7.85 -16.84
CA THR A 113 15.21 -6.59 -16.58
C THR A 113 13.98 -6.79 -15.71
N ALA A 114 13.15 -7.78 -16.03
CA ALA A 114 11.94 -8.09 -15.28
C ALA A 114 12.25 -8.62 -13.87
N VAL A 115 13.23 -9.53 -13.76
CA VAL A 115 13.69 -10.06 -12.46
C VAL A 115 14.33 -8.96 -11.61
N GLY A 116 15.12 -8.08 -12.22
CA GLY A 116 15.75 -6.95 -11.52
C GLY A 116 14.72 -5.98 -10.94
N ALA A 117 13.69 -5.64 -11.71
CA ALA A 117 12.58 -4.82 -11.23
C ALA A 117 11.82 -5.50 -10.09
N GLY A 118 11.57 -6.81 -10.18
CA GLY A 118 10.91 -7.59 -9.13
C GLY A 118 11.72 -7.62 -7.82
N ARG A 119 13.02 -7.87 -7.91
CA ARG A 119 13.94 -7.86 -6.75
C ARG A 119 14.04 -6.48 -6.10
N GLN A 120 14.07 -5.42 -6.90
CA GLN A 120 14.09 -4.05 -6.38
C GLN A 120 12.81 -3.74 -5.60
N LEU A 121 11.66 -4.16 -6.13
CA LEU A 121 10.39 -3.99 -5.43
C LEU A 121 10.39 -4.76 -4.10
N ALA A 122 10.79 -6.03 -4.10
CA ALA A 122 10.87 -6.85 -2.89
C ALA A 122 11.83 -6.26 -1.83
N ALA A 123 12.94 -5.67 -2.26
CA ALA A 123 13.86 -5.00 -1.35
C ALA A 123 13.21 -3.76 -0.69
N LEU A 124 12.51 -2.94 -1.46
CA LEU A 124 11.78 -1.78 -0.94
C LEU A 124 10.63 -2.19 -0.01
N GLU A 125 9.96 -3.30 -0.28
CA GLU A 125 8.92 -3.85 0.59
C GLU A 125 9.50 -4.30 1.93
N ALA A 126 10.70 -4.90 1.91
CA ALA A 126 11.43 -5.28 3.12
C ALA A 126 11.91 -4.04 3.92
N GLU A 127 12.45 -3.02 3.24
CA GLU A 127 12.80 -1.73 3.85
C GLU A 127 11.58 -1.10 4.53
N MET A 128 10.44 -1.08 3.84
CA MET A 128 9.16 -0.56 4.35
C MET A 128 8.67 -1.33 5.57
N ALA A 129 8.75 -2.67 5.55
CA ALA A 129 8.36 -3.50 6.68
C ALA A 129 9.22 -3.19 7.90
N GLY A 130 10.54 -3.05 7.73
CA GLY A 130 11.46 -2.66 8.80
C GLY A 130 11.17 -1.26 9.36
N ALA A 131 10.93 -0.27 8.50
CA ALA A 131 10.59 1.09 8.95
C ALA A 131 9.25 1.12 9.74
N LYS A 132 8.27 0.32 9.33
CA LYS A 132 6.98 0.15 10.04
C LYS A 132 7.17 -0.52 11.40
N GLU A 133 8.04 -1.50 11.50
CA GLU A 133 8.39 -2.16 12.77
C GLU A 133 9.05 -1.16 13.72
N VAL A 134 10.04 -0.39 13.25
CA VAL A 134 10.68 0.68 14.03
C VAL A 134 9.65 1.72 14.50
N TYR A 135 8.72 2.14 13.64
CA TYR A 135 7.65 3.08 14.01
C TYR A 135 6.72 2.50 15.11
N ALA A 136 6.40 1.21 15.02
CA ALA A 136 5.53 0.54 15.98
C ALA A 136 6.20 0.34 17.34
N GLU A 137 7.46 -0.10 17.34
CA GLU A 137 8.20 -0.51 18.54
C GLU A 137 8.94 0.63 19.24
N SER A 138 9.23 1.74 18.55
CA SER A 138 9.93 2.89 19.14
C SER A 138 9.08 3.57 20.21
N GLY A 139 9.60 3.60 21.44
CA GLY A 139 9.04 4.37 22.56
C GLY A 139 9.39 5.86 22.51
N ASP A 140 10.36 6.25 21.68
CA ASP A 140 10.82 7.63 21.52
C ASP A 140 10.01 8.37 20.43
N PRO A 141 9.37 9.51 20.77
CA PRO A 141 8.65 10.34 19.81
C PRO A 141 9.49 10.83 18.63
N GLU A 142 10.78 11.16 18.82
CA GLU A 142 11.64 11.66 17.74
C GLU A 142 11.94 10.55 16.72
N MET A 143 12.23 9.33 17.21
CA MET A 143 12.41 8.15 16.36
C MET A 143 11.15 7.81 15.56
N ARG A 144 9.96 7.96 16.16
CA ARG A 144 8.69 7.74 15.45
C ARG A 144 8.46 8.75 14.33
N VAL A 145 8.83 10.02 14.53
CA VAL A 145 8.73 11.03 13.47
C VAL A 145 9.64 10.66 12.32
N LEU A 146 10.90 10.32 12.60
CA LEU A 146 11.88 9.93 11.59
C LEU A 146 11.42 8.69 10.80
N ALA A 147 10.96 7.65 11.49
CA ALA A 147 10.44 6.43 10.85
C ALA A 147 9.18 6.72 10.01
N GLY A 148 8.33 7.64 10.44
CA GLY A 148 7.15 8.07 9.68
C GLY A 148 7.51 8.79 8.37
N GLU A 149 8.53 9.65 8.39
CA GLU A 149 9.06 10.31 7.20
C GLU A 149 9.69 9.30 6.22
N GLU A 150 10.42 8.32 6.76
CA GLU A 150 11.03 7.24 5.98
C GLU A 150 9.97 6.35 5.30
N ILE A 151 8.91 5.97 6.03
CA ILE A 151 7.76 5.26 5.47
C ILE A 151 7.16 6.06 4.30
N ALA A 152 6.90 7.35 4.48
CA ALA A 152 6.32 8.18 3.41
C ALA A 152 7.23 8.25 2.17
N ALA A 153 8.56 8.33 2.36
CA ALA A 153 9.52 8.31 1.26
C ALA A 153 9.56 6.95 0.54
N LEU A 154 9.51 5.84 1.30
CA LEU A 154 9.50 4.49 0.78
C LEU A 154 8.21 4.18 0.01
N GLU A 155 7.07 4.75 0.40
CA GLU A 155 5.79 4.57 -0.29
C GLU A 155 5.85 5.10 -1.74
N GLY A 156 6.42 6.30 -1.94
CA GLY A 156 6.62 6.84 -3.28
C GLY A 156 7.57 5.99 -4.13
N ARG A 157 8.68 5.51 -3.54
CA ARG A 157 9.64 4.62 -4.23
C ARG A 157 9.00 3.28 -4.62
N LEU A 158 8.13 2.72 -3.77
CA LEU A 158 7.39 1.50 -4.05
C LEU A 158 6.42 1.68 -5.22
N GLU A 159 5.71 2.80 -5.30
CA GLU A 159 4.81 3.08 -6.41
C GLU A 159 5.55 3.15 -7.75
N GLU A 160 6.68 3.86 -7.79
CA GLU A 160 7.54 3.90 -8.98
C GLU A 160 8.10 2.53 -9.35
N ALA A 161 8.55 1.75 -8.36
CA ALA A 161 9.08 0.40 -8.59
C ALA A 161 8.00 -0.55 -9.13
N ALA A 162 6.77 -0.48 -8.58
CA ALA A 162 5.64 -1.27 -9.05
C ALA A 162 5.25 -0.89 -10.49
N ALA A 163 5.24 0.40 -10.83
CA ALA A 163 4.98 0.87 -12.19
C ALA A 163 6.04 0.36 -13.18
N ARG A 164 7.33 0.44 -12.81
CA ARG A 164 8.45 -0.10 -13.62
C ARG A 164 8.32 -1.60 -13.83
N LEU A 165 7.96 -2.36 -12.80
CA LEU A 165 7.75 -3.80 -12.90
C LEU A 165 6.59 -4.14 -13.83
N ARG A 166 5.47 -3.42 -13.73
CA ARG A 166 4.31 -3.59 -14.64
C ARG A 166 4.73 -3.35 -16.08
N ALA A 167 5.45 -2.26 -16.36
CA ALA A 167 5.96 -1.97 -17.70
C ALA A 167 6.95 -3.02 -18.22
N ALA A 168 7.78 -3.59 -17.34
CA ALA A 168 8.74 -4.64 -17.73
C ALA A 168 8.08 -6.00 -18.01
N LEU A 169 6.99 -6.33 -17.31
CA LEU A 169 6.29 -7.62 -17.44
C LEU A 169 5.18 -7.61 -18.48
N VAL A 170 4.52 -6.47 -18.70
CA VAL A 170 3.43 -6.34 -19.66
C VAL A 170 4.05 -5.96 -21.01
N PRO A 171 4.00 -6.85 -22.03
CA PRO A 171 4.39 -6.45 -23.37
C PRO A 171 3.49 -5.29 -23.82
N PRO A 172 4.03 -4.27 -24.52
CA PRO A 172 3.23 -3.15 -24.99
C PRO A 172 2.07 -3.66 -25.84
N ASP A 173 0.85 -3.20 -25.54
CA ASP A 173 -0.34 -3.59 -26.29
C ASP A 173 -0.34 -2.82 -27.62
N PRO A 174 -0.35 -3.51 -28.79
CA PRO A 174 -0.42 -2.84 -30.09
C PRO A 174 -1.67 -1.95 -30.30
N MET A 175 -2.65 -2.05 -29.39
CA MET A 175 -3.89 -1.26 -29.39
C MET A 175 -3.90 -0.10 -28.39
N GLU A 176 -2.91 0.05 -27.51
CA GLU A 176 -2.90 1.04 -26.41
C GLU A 176 -3.04 2.49 -26.91
N ASP A 177 -2.40 2.82 -28.05
CA ASP A 177 -2.41 4.17 -28.64
C ASP A 177 -3.57 4.43 -29.62
N ARG A 178 -4.53 3.49 -29.78
CA ARG A 178 -5.60 3.63 -30.78
C ARG A 178 -6.89 4.17 -30.15
N PRO A 179 -7.57 5.15 -30.79
CA PRO A 179 -8.85 5.64 -30.30
C PRO A 179 -9.90 4.52 -30.36
N ALA A 180 -10.57 4.27 -29.23
CA ALA A 180 -11.65 3.31 -29.12
C ALA A 180 -13.00 3.99 -29.38
N VAL A 181 -13.89 3.33 -30.13
CA VAL A 181 -15.28 3.74 -30.32
C VAL A 181 -16.16 2.87 -29.42
N VAL A 182 -16.87 3.49 -28.48
CA VAL A 182 -17.81 2.82 -27.57
C VAL A 182 -19.22 3.07 -28.07
N GLU A 183 -19.90 2.01 -28.53
CA GLU A 183 -21.32 2.08 -28.86
C GLU A 183 -22.14 1.55 -27.67
N ILE A 184 -22.96 2.42 -27.07
CA ILE A 184 -23.90 2.02 -26.02
C ILE A 184 -25.21 1.60 -26.70
N ARG A 185 -25.54 0.31 -26.62
CA ARG A 185 -26.82 -0.23 -27.10
C ARG A 185 -27.73 -0.52 -25.91
N ALA A 186 -28.99 -0.12 -26.02
CA ALA A 186 -30.02 -0.57 -25.08
C ALA A 186 -30.22 -2.08 -25.26
N GLY A 187 -29.94 -2.86 -24.22
CA GLY A 187 -30.34 -4.27 -24.14
C GLY A 187 -31.84 -4.38 -23.90
N THR A 188 -32.44 -5.51 -24.29
CA THR A 188 -33.79 -5.86 -23.83
C THR A 188 -33.66 -6.31 -22.37
N GLY A 189 -34.32 -5.60 -21.45
CA GLY A 189 -34.23 -5.80 -20.01
C GLY A 189 -34.67 -7.18 -19.54
#